data_AF-A0A6C2YVY2-F1
#
_entry.id   AF-A0A6C2YVY2-F1
#
_cell.length_a   1.000
_cell.length_b   1.000
_cell.length_c   1.000
_cell.angle_alpha   90.00
_cell.angle_beta   90.00
_cell.angle_gamma   90.00
#
_symmetry.space_group_name_H-M   'P 1'
#
loop_
_entity.id
_entity.type
_entity.pdbx_description
1 polymer ?
#
loop_
_entity_poly.entity_id
_entity_poly.type
_entity_poly.pdbx_seq_one_letter_code
_entity_poly.pdbx_strand_id
1 'polypeptide(L)'
;MEEAWFEFRIGELPKACLLLDISERTQPFVFVLRSILQGICEMIPEAAWPEVGFLGDSVRYSPRMLLLRGDRFFTENLGRCRVLGPSLRDLTEPRSVVILGSGPILDLDDWLGFAPLRQCTLVKWNESISLSDGQHPEEIFGEMAQFVEWLNASPQRVQIRAPNAVVIGWDNPDYDWAPVGLSAGEASEPESWTVRVGFLGESPVEPIAEVALSSGMVQSQTLQPSAGPMSPRWRPMTAAEHSIIGQWARNGSVTLPDGTQVEAGQWELAHDGKSVLLLESLQSQTRGSFVRIQLDTFAARFQPTESPAIIVGDDRIVIWNPHAFALETYAYRRDTQSWEKESAEQPRFFPLPTRGQYGLLL
;
A
#
# COMPACT_ATOMS: atom_id res chain seq x y z
N MET A 1 8.11 15.46 -14.75
CA MET A 1 8.05 14.35 -13.78
C MET A 1 8.28 14.93 -12.40
N GLU A 2 7.48 14.52 -11.43
CA GLU A 2 7.62 14.96 -10.04
C GLU A 2 7.83 13.76 -9.12
N GLU A 3 8.76 13.91 -8.18
CA GLU A 3 8.95 13.00 -7.07
C GLU A 3 7.90 13.30 -6.01
N ALA A 4 7.06 12.32 -5.69
CA ALA A 4 6.00 12.43 -4.71
C ALA A 4 6.09 11.27 -3.71
N TRP A 5 6.01 11.59 -2.43
CA TRP A 5 6.08 10.61 -1.35
C TRP A 5 4.73 10.45 -0.68
N PHE A 6 4.44 9.21 -0.33
CA PHE A 6 3.18 8.82 0.26
C PHE A 6 3.42 7.87 1.43
N GLU A 7 2.49 7.88 2.37
CA GLU A 7 2.45 6.97 3.49
C GLU A 7 1.19 6.12 3.37
N PHE A 8 1.40 4.82 3.32
CA PHE A 8 0.38 3.85 3.62
C PHE A 8 0.49 3.52 5.11
N ARG A 9 -0.63 3.64 5.82
CA ARG A 9 -0.79 3.11 7.15
C ARG A 9 -2.13 2.43 7.19
N ILE A 10 -2.17 1.17 7.58
CA ILE A 10 -3.47 0.56 7.85
C ILE A 10 -4.14 1.31 9.00
N GLY A 11 -5.22 2.00 8.66
CA GLY A 11 -6.07 2.65 9.65
C GLY A 11 -6.87 1.63 10.45
N GLU A 12 -7.78 2.13 11.29
CA GLU A 12 -8.87 1.29 11.76
C GLU A 12 -9.65 0.80 10.54
N LEU A 13 -9.71 -0.52 10.35
CA LEU A 13 -10.57 -1.09 9.32
C LEU A 13 -12.02 -0.72 9.65
N PRO A 14 -12.84 -0.34 8.64
CA PRO A 14 -14.24 -0.03 8.90
C PRO A 14 -14.91 -1.26 9.50
N LYS A 15 -15.56 -1.05 10.65
CA LYS A 15 -16.26 -2.11 11.37
C LYS A 15 -17.37 -2.68 10.51
N ALA A 16 -17.57 -3.99 10.58
CA ALA A 16 -18.73 -4.60 9.95
C ALA A 16 -20.03 -3.99 10.52
N CYS A 17 -21.08 -3.96 9.69
CA CYS A 17 -22.41 -3.54 10.07
C CYS A 17 -23.34 -4.74 10.10
N LEU A 18 -23.87 -5.07 11.28
CA LEU A 18 -24.80 -6.16 11.50
C LEU A 18 -26.25 -5.65 11.47
N LEU A 19 -26.99 -5.98 10.42
CA LEU A 19 -28.40 -5.67 10.27
C LEU A 19 -29.25 -6.84 10.75
N LEU A 20 -30.04 -6.60 11.78
CA LEU A 20 -30.95 -7.58 12.34
C LEU A 20 -32.35 -7.39 11.74
N ASP A 21 -32.91 -8.47 11.23
CA ASP A 21 -34.30 -8.52 10.80
C ASP A 21 -35.20 -8.80 12.00
N ILE A 22 -36.03 -7.84 12.33
CA ILE A 22 -37.01 -7.90 13.42
C ILE A 22 -38.43 -7.67 12.92
N SER A 23 -38.69 -8.10 11.69
CA SER A 23 -40.04 -8.19 11.14
C SER A 23 -40.92 -9.16 11.94
N GLU A 24 -42.23 -9.12 11.71
CA GLU A 24 -43.17 -10.06 12.35
C GLU A 24 -42.80 -11.53 12.08
N ARG A 25 -42.16 -11.81 10.93
CA ARG A 25 -41.71 -13.17 10.57
C ARG A 25 -40.55 -13.66 11.39
N THR A 26 -39.67 -12.78 11.86
CA THR A 26 -38.51 -13.15 12.68
C THR A 26 -38.79 -13.10 14.18
N GLN A 27 -39.98 -12.66 14.60
CA GLN A 27 -40.37 -12.60 16.01
C GLN A 27 -40.09 -13.90 16.79
N PRO A 28 -40.36 -15.11 16.27
CA PRO A 28 -40.05 -16.35 16.99
C PRO A 28 -38.54 -16.58 17.21
N PHE A 29 -37.68 -15.91 16.44
CA PHE A 29 -36.23 -16.11 16.42
C PHE A 29 -35.44 -14.97 17.06
N VAL A 30 -36.12 -13.99 17.68
CA VAL A 30 -35.45 -12.85 18.35
C VAL A 30 -34.42 -13.30 19.39
N PHE A 31 -34.71 -14.36 20.14
CA PHE A 31 -33.77 -14.91 21.12
C PHE A 31 -32.50 -15.44 20.45
N VAL A 32 -32.62 -16.04 19.25
CA VAL A 32 -31.49 -16.54 18.46
C VAL A 32 -30.62 -15.38 18.01
N LEU A 33 -31.23 -14.32 17.44
CA LEU A 33 -30.51 -13.11 17.01
C LEU A 33 -29.72 -12.47 18.17
N ARG A 34 -30.32 -12.46 19.36
CA ARG A 34 -29.65 -11.98 20.58
C ARG A 34 -28.49 -12.88 20.98
N SER A 35 -28.68 -14.21 20.98
CA SER A 35 -27.60 -15.16 21.30
C SER A 35 -26.44 -15.06 20.32
N ILE A 36 -26.72 -14.86 19.02
CA ILE A 36 -25.68 -14.60 18.01
C ILE A 36 -24.92 -13.33 18.36
N LEU A 37 -25.62 -12.21 18.59
CA LEU A 37 -24.99 -10.94 18.93
C LEU A 37 -24.12 -11.06 20.18
N GLN A 38 -24.61 -11.76 21.20
CA GLN A 38 -23.86 -12.03 22.42
C GLN A 38 -22.60 -12.85 22.12
N GLY A 39 -22.71 -13.95 21.36
CA GLY A 39 -21.57 -14.78 20.98
C GLY A 39 -20.50 -14.00 20.20
N ILE A 40 -20.91 -13.13 19.27
CA ILE A 40 -20.00 -12.22 18.57
C ILE A 40 -19.25 -11.32 19.56
N CYS A 41 -19.95 -10.73 20.52
CA CYS A 41 -19.34 -9.83 21.50
C CYS A 41 -18.41 -10.52 22.48
N GLU A 42 -18.65 -11.81 22.76
CA GLU A 42 -17.79 -12.63 23.62
C GLU A 42 -16.51 -13.08 22.90
N MET A 43 -16.54 -13.22 21.58
CA MET A 43 -15.43 -13.74 20.77
C MET A 43 -14.59 -12.66 20.09
N ILE A 44 -15.15 -11.46 19.84
CA ILE A 44 -14.44 -10.33 19.22
C ILE A 44 -14.04 -9.30 20.29
N PRO A 45 -12.82 -8.72 20.23
CA PRO A 45 -12.45 -7.60 21.09
C PRO A 45 -13.39 -6.40 20.94
N GLU A 46 -13.69 -5.70 22.04
CA GLU A 46 -14.64 -4.58 22.04
C GLU A 46 -14.31 -3.48 21.01
N ALA A 47 -13.03 -3.21 20.76
CA ALA A 47 -12.59 -2.25 19.78
C ALA A 47 -13.02 -2.61 18.33
N ALA A 48 -13.18 -3.90 18.03
CA ALA A 48 -13.55 -4.43 16.71
C ALA A 48 -15.02 -4.86 16.61
N TRP A 49 -15.83 -4.61 17.65
CA TRP A 49 -17.26 -4.94 17.63
C TRP A 49 -17.99 -4.28 16.45
N PRO A 50 -18.87 -5.02 15.75
CA PRO A 50 -19.64 -4.46 14.65
C PRO A 50 -20.63 -3.40 15.15
N GLU A 51 -20.96 -2.45 14.28
CA GLU A 51 -22.14 -1.62 14.48
C GLU A 51 -23.39 -2.45 14.21
N VAL A 52 -24.43 -2.28 15.01
CA VAL A 52 -25.66 -3.05 14.85
C VAL A 52 -26.80 -2.14 14.47
N GLY A 53 -27.62 -2.56 13.53
CA GLY A 53 -28.84 -1.86 13.14
C GLY A 53 -29.98 -2.83 12.91
N PHE A 54 -31.16 -2.30 12.63
CA PHE A 54 -32.31 -3.07 12.20
C PHE A 54 -32.67 -2.75 10.77
N LEU A 55 -33.17 -3.73 10.02
CA LEU A 55 -33.79 -3.46 8.73
C LEU A 55 -34.94 -2.46 8.91
N GLY A 56 -35.07 -1.51 7.98
CA GLY A 56 -36.03 -0.43 8.05
C GLY A 56 -35.73 0.64 9.11
N ASP A 57 -34.54 0.64 9.72
CA ASP A 57 -34.06 1.69 10.62
C ASP A 57 -32.77 2.34 10.09
N SER A 58 -32.63 3.66 10.22
CA SER A 58 -31.38 4.36 9.90
C SER A 58 -30.42 4.43 11.07
N VAL A 59 -30.92 4.20 12.30
CA VAL A 59 -30.10 4.31 13.51
C VAL A 59 -29.17 3.10 13.67
N ARG A 60 -27.93 3.38 14.06
CA ARG A 60 -26.92 2.39 14.46
C ARG A 60 -26.70 2.40 15.96
N TYR A 61 -26.45 1.23 16.50
CA TYR A 61 -26.32 0.98 17.91
C TYR A 61 -25.02 0.22 18.20
N SER A 62 -24.35 0.58 19.29
CA SER A 62 -23.27 -0.25 19.82
C SER A 62 -23.85 -1.57 20.35
N PRO A 63 -23.17 -2.73 20.18
CA PRO A 63 -23.63 -3.99 20.76
C PRO A 63 -23.85 -3.93 22.28
N ARG A 64 -23.01 -3.17 23.00
CA ARG A 64 -23.19 -2.94 24.45
C ARG A 64 -24.58 -2.43 24.80
N MET A 65 -25.09 -1.45 24.05
CA MET A 65 -26.41 -0.88 24.30
C MET A 65 -27.51 -1.93 24.12
N LEU A 66 -27.41 -2.75 23.07
CA LEU A 66 -28.38 -3.80 22.77
C LEU A 66 -28.39 -4.88 23.84
N LEU A 67 -27.21 -5.33 24.26
CA LEU A 67 -27.06 -6.34 25.30
C LEU A 67 -27.57 -5.84 26.67
N LEU A 68 -27.32 -4.57 27.01
CA LEU A 68 -27.80 -3.97 28.26
C LEU A 68 -29.33 -3.79 28.30
N ARG A 69 -29.94 -3.38 27.18
CA ARG A 69 -31.39 -3.15 27.11
C ARG A 69 -32.18 -4.45 26.93
N GLY A 70 -31.52 -5.52 26.48
CA GLY A 70 -32.08 -6.86 26.40
C GLY A 70 -33.38 -6.93 25.59
N ASP A 71 -34.33 -7.74 26.04
CA ASP A 71 -35.55 -8.07 25.29
C ASP A 71 -36.45 -6.85 25.03
N ARG A 72 -36.37 -5.84 25.90
CA ARG A 72 -37.11 -4.59 25.73
C ARG A 72 -36.75 -3.90 24.42
N PHE A 73 -35.47 -3.94 24.05
CA PHE A 73 -35.00 -3.25 22.85
C PHE A 73 -35.49 -3.88 21.56
N PHE A 74 -35.48 -5.22 21.51
CA PHE A 74 -36.06 -5.94 20.37
C PHE A 74 -37.57 -5.70 20.29
N THR A 75 -38.26 -5.71 21.43
CA THR A 75 -39.70 -5.44 21.50
C THR A 75 -40.07 -4.04 20.99
N GLU A 76 -39.29 -3.01 21.37
CA GLU A 76 -39.49 -1.62 20.93
C GLU A 76 -39.34 -1.45 19.40
N ASN A 77 -38.68 -2.39 18.73
CA ASN A 77 -38.39 -2.30 17.31
C ASN A 77 -39.11 -3.38 16.46
N LEU A 78 -39.91 -4.26 17.08
CA LEU A 78 -40.63 -5.33 16.39
C LEU A 78 -41.56 -4.80 15.28
N GLY A 79 -41.71 -5.59 14.22
CA GLY A 79 -42.64 -5.30 13.12
C GLY A 79 -42.10 -4.34 12.06
N ARG A 80 -40.79 -4.08 12.06
CA ARG A 80 -40.15 -3.27 11.01
C ARG A 80 -40.19 -3.95 9.64
N CYS A 81 -40.19 -3.11 8.60
CA CYS A 81 -40.14 -3.57 7.22
C CYS A 81 -38.74 -4.07 6.83
N ARG A 82 -38.69 -5.04 5.92
CA ARG A 82 -37.46 -5.70 5.47
C ARG A 82 -36.85 -4.94 4.30
N VAL A 83 -36.46 -3.70 4.58
CA VAL A 83 -36.01 -2.69 3.61
C VAL A 83 -34.63 -2.21 4.03
N LEU A 84 -33.67 -2.22 3.11
CA LEU A 84 -32.29 -1.79 3.31
C LEU A 84 -32.11 -0.30 3.30
N GLY A 85 -32.89 0.42 2.48
CA GLY A 85 -32.61 1.81 2.18
C GLY A 85 -32.45 2.74 3.37
N PRO A 86 -33.35 2.70 4.39
CA PRO A 86 -33.15 3.47 5.60
C PRO A 86 -31.83 3.15 6.31
N SER A 87 -31.46 1.87 6.37
CA SER A 87 -30.24 1.40 7.02
C SER A 87 -28.98 1.81 6.26
N LEU A 88 -29.01 1.79 4.94
CA LEU A 88 -27.82 2.07 4.13
C LEU A 88 -27.60 3.55 3.82
N ARG A 89 -28.63 4.39 4.01
CA ARG A 89 -28.60 5.82 3.63
C ARG A 89 -27.41 6.58 4.21
N ASP A 90 -27.01 6.26 5.44
CA ASP A 90 -25.96 6.97 6.16
C ASP A 90 -24.60 6.22 6.11
N LEU A 91 -24.51 5.09 5.39
CA LEU A 91 -23.25 4.38 5.18
C LEU A 91 -22.47 5.04 4.04
N THR A 92 -21.50 5.88 4.41
CA THR A 92 -20.65 6.60 3.46
C THR A 92 -19.38 5.84 3.07
N GLU A 93 -18.97 4.85 3.87
CA GLU A 93 -17.74 4.08 3.68
C GLU A 93 -18.06 2.64 3.26
N PRO A 94 -17.27 2.06 2.33
CA PRO A 94 -17.37 0.63 2.01
C PRO A 94 -17.07 -0.20 3.26
N ARG A 95 -18.00 -1.07 3.65
CA ARG A 95 -17.85 -1.97 4.79
C ARG A 95 -18.70 -3.22 4.60
N SER A 96 -18.34 -4.28 5.28
CA SER A 96 -19.10 -5.53 5.30
C SER A 96 -20.46 -5.27 5.95
N VAL A 97 -21.56 -5.48 5.23
CA VAL A 97 -22.92 -5.44 5.80
C VAL A 97 -23.45 -6.86 5.88
N VAL A 98 -23.74 -7.33 7.09
CA VAL A 98 -24.26 -8.67 7.37
C VAL A 98 -25.73 -8.56 7.73
N ILE A 99 -26.59 -9.35 7.11
CA ILE A 99 -28.04 -9.29 7.35
C ILE A 99 -28.53 -10.58 8.00
N LEU A 100 -28.75 -10.56 9.32
CA LEU A 100 -29.31 -11.68 10.04
C LEU A 100 -30.85 -11.63 9.98
N GLY A 101 -31.45 -12.43 9.11
CA GLY A 101 -32.91 -12.50 8.96
C GLY A 101 -33.43 -13.74 8.26
N SER A 102 -34.75 -13.80 8.05
CA SER A 102 -35.43 -14.97 7.46
C SER A 102 -36.38 -14.58 6.32
N GLY A 103 -35.87 -14.59 5.08
CA GLY A 103 -36.61 -14.37 3.82
C GLY A 103 -36.26 -13.11 3.02
N PRO A 104 -37.07 -12.75 2.00
CA PRO A 104 -36.67 -11.75 1.01
C PRO A 104 -36.58 -10.34 1.58
N ILE A 105 -35.56 -9.62 1.15
CA ILE A 105 -35.35 -8.18 1.39
C ILE A 105 -35.96 -7.43 0.21
N LEU A 106 -36.90 -6.54 0.49
CA LEU A 106 -37.85 -6.02 -0.51
C LEU A 106 -37.22 -5.08 -1.55
N ASP A 107 -36.20 -4.34 -1.16
CA ASP A 107 -35.52 -3.34 -2.00
C ASP A 107 -34.09 -3.77 -2.35
N LEU A 108 -33.69 -5.03 -2.12
CA LEU A 108 -32.30 -5.47 -2.32
C LEU A 108 -31.75 -5.08 -3.70
N ASP A 109 -32.54 -5.29 -4.75
CA ASP A 109 -32.14 -5.00 -6.14
C ASP A 109 -31.93 -3.51 -6.41
N ASP A 110 -32.68 -2.63 -5.74
CA ASP A 110 -32.55 -1.17 -5.88
C ASP A 110 -31.19 -0.67 -5.37
N TRP A 111 -30.53 -1.45 -4.52
CA TRP A 111 -29.33 -1.05 -3.81
C TRP A 111 -28.03 -1.72 -4.31
N LEU A 112 -28.10 -2.73 -5.18
CA LEU A 112 -26.91 -3.41 -5.74
C LEU A 112 -25.95 -2.46 -6.48
N GLY A 113 -26.48 -1.37 -7.05
CA GLY A 113 -25.69 -0.35 -7.73
C GLY A 113 -24.95 0.60 -6.79
N PHE A 114 -25.31 0.65 -5.50
CA PHE A 114 -24.76 1.54 -4.48
C PHE A 114 -23.35 1.09 -4.09
N ALA A 115 -22.37 2.00 -4.15
CA ALA A 115 -20.96 1.66 -3.98
C ALA A 115 -20.66 0.92 -2.66
N PRO A 116 -21.25 1.27 -1.50
CA PRO A 116 -21.12 0.50 -0.26
C PRO A 116 -21.62 -0.96 -0.33
N LEU A 117 -22.54 -1.28 -1.25
CA LEU A 117 -23.03 -2.66 -1.42
C LEU A 117 -22.32 -3.46 -2.50
N ARG A 118 -21.57 -2.84 -3.41
CA ARG A 118 -20.73 -3.58 -4.37
C ARG A 118 -19.67 -4.45 -3.68
N GLN A 119 -19.40 -4.19 -2.40
CA GLN A 119 -18.50 -4.96 -1.53
C GLN A 119 -19.23 -5.56 -0.31
N CYS A 120 -20.56 -5.63 -0.35
CA CYS A 120 -21.35 -6.20 0.74
C CYS A 120 -21.48 -7.72 0.58
N THR A 121 -21.35 -8.45 1.69
CA THR A 121 -21.55 -9.89 1.75
C THR A 121 -22.87 -10.20 2.44
N LEU A 122 -23.84 -10.72 1.69
CA LEU A 122 -25.12 -11.15 2.25
C LEU A 122 -24.91 -12.45 3.02
N VAL A 123 -24.98 -12.40 4.35
CA VAL A 123 -24.83 -13.60 5.18
C VAL A 123 -26.18 -14.08 5.67
N LYS A 124 -26.54 -15.32 5.33
CA LYS A 124 -27.75 -15.98 5.80
C LYS A 124 -27.47 -16.82 7.03
N TRP A 125 -28.31 -16.67 8.05
CA TRP A 125 -28.22 -17.49 9.26
C TRP A 125 -28.99 -18.83 9.16
N ASN A 126 -30.02 -18.91 8.30
CA ASN A 126 -30.84 -20.11 8.16
C ASN A 126 -30.97 -20.51 6.69
N GLU A 127 -30.61 -21.76 6.40
CA GLU A 127 -30.64 -22.40 5.06
C GLU A 127 -32.04 -22.35 4.41
N SER A 128 -33.10 -22.18 5.21
CA SER A 128 -34.47 -22.45 4.76
C SER A 128 -35.11 -21.33 3.94
N ILE A 129 -34.64 -20.07 4.02
CA ILE A 129 -35.34 -18.96 3.36
C ILE A 129 -34.35 -17.97 2.73
N SER A 130 -34.50 -17.76 1.43
CA SER A 130 -33.58 -16.93 0.67
C SER A 130 -33.73 -15.42 0.94
N LEU A 131 -32.62 -14.67 0.92
CA LEU A 131 -32.65 -13.21 1.06
C LEU A 131 -32.85 -12.55 -0.32
N SER A 132 -32.33 -13.19 -1.36
CA SER A 132 -32.35 -12.76 -2.76
C SER A 132 -33.05 -13.74 -3.71
N ASP A 133 -33.68 -14.80 -3.19
CA ASP A 133 -34.20 -15.92 -4.00
C ASP A 133 -33.14 -16.56 -4.93
N GLY A 134 -31.86 -16.49 -4.54
CA GLY A 134 -30.73 -17.08 -5.26
C GLY A 134 -30.16 -16.19 -6.38
N GLN A 135 -30.61 -14.93 -6.46
CA GLN A 135 -30.12 -13.96 -7.43
C GLN A 135 -28.75 -13.38 -7.06
N HIS A 136 -28.41 -13.37 -5.77
CA HIS A 136 -27.15 -12.84 -5.25
C HIS A 136 -26.38 -13.90 -4.46
N PRO A 137 -25.03 -13.86 -4.48
CA PRO A 137 -24.23 -14.75 -3.66
C PRO A 137 -24.53 -14.51 -2.18
N GLU A 138 -24.86 -15.58 -1.47
CA GLU A 138 -25.20 -15.55 -0.06
C GLU A 138 -24.33 -16.56 0.69
N GLU A 139 -23.68 -16.10 1.75
CA GLU A 139 -22.81 -16.92 2.58
C GLU A 139 -23.61 -17.59 3.69
N ILE A 140 -23.29 -18.86 3.97
CA ILE A 140 -23.85 -19.62 5.09
C ILE A 140 -22.69 -20.11 5.94
N PHE A 141 -22.67 -19.72 7.22
CA PHE A 141 -21.67 -20.18 8.16
C PHE A 141 -22.21 -21.36 8.96
N GLY A 142 -21.51 -22.51 8.89
CA GLY A 142 -21.90 -23.71 9.63
C GLY A 142 -21.60 -23.59 11.14
N GLU A 143 -20.65 -22.76 11.53
CA GLU A 143 -20.22 -22.56 12.92
C GLU A 143 -20.05 -21.08 13.27
N MET A 144 -20.41 -20.70 14.50
CA MET A 144 -20.27 -19.32 15.00
C MET A 144 -18.82 -18.83 14.95
N ALA A 145 -17.85 -19.71 15.21
CA ALA A 145 -16.44 -19.35 15.19
C ALA A 145 -15.98 -18.87 13.82
N GLN A 146 -16.41 -19.55 12.75
CA GLN A 146 -16.11 -19.15 11.36
C GLN A 146 -16.74 -17.79 11.03
N PHE A 147 -17.98 -17.56 11.48
CA PHE A 147 -18.66 -16.29 11.27
C PHE A 147 -17.96 -15.13 12.00
N VAL A 148 -17.52 -15.37 13.24
CA VAL A 148 -16.77 -14.39 14.02
C VAL A 148 -15.40 -14.10 13.41
N GLU A 149 -14.68 -15.12 12.98
CA GLU A 149 -13.39 -14.97 12.29
C GLU A 149 -13.54 -14.13 11.01
N TRP A 150 -14.60 -14.40 10.24
CA TRP A 150 -14.93 -13.62 9.05
C TRP A 150 -15.34 -12.17 9.38
N LEU A 151 -16.10 -11.94 10.47
CA LEU A 151 -16.49 -10.60 10.91
C LEU A 151 -15.30 -9.78 11.42
N ASN A 152 -14.37 -10.43 12.11
CA ASN A 152 -13.15 -9.84 12.65
C ASN A 152 -11.97 -9.99 11.67
N ALA A 153 -12.25 -9.82 10.37
CA ALA A 153 -11.27 -10.08 9.32
C ALA A 153 -10.02 -9.23 9.53
N SER A 154 -8.87 -9.90 9.65
CA SER A 154 -7.58 -9.24 9.78
C SER A 154 -6.99 -8.97 8.40
N PRO A 155 -6.15 -7.94 8.25
CA PRO A 155 -5.34 -7.76 7.04
C PRO A 155 -4.44 -8.97 6.86
N GLN A 156 -4.41 -9.52 5.64
CA GLN A 156 -3.58 -10.67 5.27
C GLN A 156 -2.52 -10.27 4.24
N ARG A 157 -2.90 -9.39 3.31
CA ARG A 157 -2.02 -8.93 2.24
C ARG A 157 -2.35 -7.50 1.86
N VAL A 158 -1.34 -6.71 1.54
CA VAL A 158 -1.48 -5.36 1.00
C VAL A 158 -0.78 -5.30 -0.34
N GLN A 159 -1.45 -4.73 -1.34
CA GLN A 159 -0.87 -4.42 -2.64
C GLN A 159 -0.96 -2.93 -2.94
N ILE A 160 0.17 -2.24 -3.03
CA ILE A 160 0.22 -0.80 -3.33
C ILE A 160 0.49 -0.60 -4.81
N ARG A 161 -0.36 0.17 -5.47
CA ARG A 161 -0.23 0.51 -6.88
C ARG A 161 -0.33 2.00 -7.16
N ALA A 162 0.40 2.47 -8.17
CA ALA A 162 0.42 3.87 -8.60
C ALA A 162 0.51 3.91 -10.13
N PRO A 163 -0.64 3.85 -10.84
CA PRO A 163 -0.67 3.80 -12.29
C PRO A 163 0.24 4.87 -12.93
N ASN A 164 1.00 4.49 -13.95
CA ASN A 164 1.91 5.37 -14.69
C ASN A 164 3.07 5.98 -13.87
N ALA A 165 3.32 5.49 -12.66
CA ALA A 165 4.45 5.90 -11.84
C ALA A 165 5.44 4.74 -11.62
N VAL A 166 6.67 5.09 -11.29
CA VAL A 166 7.70 4.12 -10.85
C VAL A 166 8.03 4.35 -9.40
N VAL A 167 8.15 3.26 -8.66
CA VAL A 167 8.59 3.24 -7.27
C VAL A 167 10.06 3.61 -7.24
N ILE A 168 10.40 4.63 -6.45
CA ILE A 168 11.77 5.12 -6.30
C ILE A 168 12.35 4.83 -4.93
N GLY A 169 11.58 4.37 -3.94
CA GLY A 169 12.09 3.96 -2.64
C GLY A 169 11.00 3.73 -1.62
N TRP A 170 11.32 3.01 -0.54
CA TRP A 170 10.41 2.73 0.55
C TRP A 170 11.17 2.44 1.85
N ASP A 171 10.51 2.61 3.01
CA ASP A 171 11.14 2.48 4.33
C ASP A 171 10.84 1.17 5.08
N ASN A 172 9.95 0.32 4.55
CA ASN A 172 9.59 -0.97 5.14
C ASN A 172 10.02 -2.15 4.26
N PRO A 173 11.05 -2.93 4.64
CA PRO A 173 11.59 -4.01 3.83
C PRO A 173 10.65 -5.21 3.64
N ASP A 174 9.56 -5.33 4.43
CA ASP A 174 8.58 -6.41 4.29
C ASP A 174 7.71 -6.26 3.03
N TYR A 175 7.72 -5.08 2.42
CA TYR A 175 7.08 -4.83 1.13
C TYR A 175 8.05 -5.21 0.01
N ASP A 176 7.71 -6.29 -0.68
CA ASP A 176 8.40 -6.70 -1.89
C ASP A 176 7.84 -5.94 -3.09
N TRP A 177 8.70 -5.31 -3.87
CA TRP A 177 8.28 -4.49 -5.00
C TRP A 177 8.60 -5.21 -6.30
N ALA A 178 7.58 -5.39 -7.13
CA ALA A 178 7.74 -6.00 -8.43
C ALA A 178 8.83 -5.26 -9.23
N PRO A 179 9.68 -5.99 -9.98
CA PRO A 179 10.63 -5.36 -10.88
C PRO A 179 9.89 -4.44 -11.85
N VAL A 180 10.47 -3.26 -11.98
CA VAL A 180 9.88 -1.99 -12.44
C VAL A 180 9.12 -2.12 -13.77
N GLY A 181 7.94 -1.48 -13.82
CA GLY A 181 7.00 -1.49 -14.96
C GLY A 181 5.55 -1.77 -14.51
N LEU A 182 5.39 -2.35 -13.33
CA LEU A 182 4.16 -2.39 -12.56
C LEU A 182 4.47 -1.70 -11.23
N SER A 183 3.90 -0.53 -10.99
CA SER A 183 3.84 0.07 -9.66
C SER A 183 3.05 -0.89 -8.75
N ALA A 184 3.70 -1.90 -8.19
CA ALA A 184 3.05 -2.93 -7.41
C ALA A 184 4.02 -3.39 -6.33
N GLY A 185 3.82 -2.89 -5.11
CA GLY A 185 4.43 -3.43 -3.90
C GLY A 185 3.46 -4.40 -3.28
N GLU A 186 3.93 -5.54 -2.81
CA GLU A 186 3.13 -6.54 -2.10
C GLU A 186 3.79 -6.88 -0.77
N ALA A 187 2.99 -6.90 0.29
CA ALA A 187 3.38 -7.46 1.58
C ALA A 187 2.31 -8.45 2.03
N SER A 188 2.75 -9.60 2.56
CA SER A 188 1.89 -10.57 3.23
C SER A 188 2.38 -10.73 4.66
N GLU A 189 1.50 -10.49 5.64
CA GLU A 189 1.83 -10.55 7.07
C GLU A 189 3.12 -9.80 7.50
N PRO A 190 3.32 -8.52 7.12
CA PRO A 190 4.48 -7.75 7.55
C PRO A 190 4.46 -7.52 9.07
N GLU A 191 5.62 -7.26 9.66
CA GLU A 191 5.73 -6.88 11.08
C GLU A 191 4.98 -5.57 11.37
N SER A 192 4.91 -4.69 10.36
CA SER A 192 4.17 -3.43 10.40
C SER A 192 3.42 -3.20 9.09
N TRP A 193 2.12 -2.93 9.19
CA TRP A 193 1.27 -2.49 8.08
C TRP A 193 1.40 -1.00 7.74
N THR A 194 2.60 -0.46 7.93
CA THR A 194 2.95 0.93 7.60
C THR A 194 4.13 0.92 6.65
N VAL A 195 4.03 1.68 5.57
CA VAL A 195 5.13 1.89 4.64
C VAL A 195 5.04 3.28 4.05
N ARG A 196 6.16 3.97 4.02
CA ARG A 196 6.34 5.15 3.19
C ARG A 196 6.94 4.71 1.87
N VAL A 197 6.39 5.22 0.78
CA VAL A 197 6.84 4.92 -0.57
C VAL A 197 6.94 6.20 -1.39
N GLY A 198 8.03 6.33 -2.13
CA GLY A 198 8.24 7.38 -3.11
C GLY A 198 7.87 6.88 -4.50
N PHE A 199 7.17 7.71 -5.26
CA PHE A 199 6.86 7.49 -6.66
C PHE A 199 7.42 8.63 -7.52
N LEU A 200 7.83 8.29 -8.74
CA LEU A 200 8.13 9.24 -9.81
C LEU A 200 7.14 9.04 -10.95
N GLY A 201 6.39 10.09 -11.28
CA GLY A 201 5.34 10.04 -12.30
C GLY A 201 5.00 11.41 -12.89
N GLU A 202 4.01 11.42 -13.78
CA GLU A 202 3.29 12.66 -14.11
C GLU A 202 2.42 13.06 -12.91
N SER A 203 2.33 14.37 -12.65
CA SER A 203 1.57 14.91 -11.53
C SER A 203 0.11 15.16 -11.95
N PRO A 204 -0.89 14.78 -11.13
CA PRO A 204 -0.78 14.16 -9.81
C PRO A 204 -0.58 12.63 -9.89
N VAL A 205 0.22 12.10 -8.98
CA VAL A 205 0.29 10.64 -8.74
C VAL A 205 -0.76 10.28 -7.69
N GLU A 206 -1.63 9.33 -8.00
CA GLU A 206 -2.70 8.86 -7.10
C GLU A 206 -2.50 7.38 -6.74
N PRO A 207 -1.62 7.07 -5.78
CA PRO A 207 -1.40 5.71 -5.36
C PRO A 207 -2.56 5.16 -4.52
N ILE A 208 -2.85 3.89 -4.73
CA ILE A 208 -3.92 3.12 -4.07
C ILE A 208 -3.30 1.87 -3.44
N ALA A 209 -3.69 1.57 -2.21
CA ALA A 209 -3.42 0.30 -1.54
C ALA A 209 -4.69 -0.58 -1.58
N GLU A 210 -4.55 -1.80 -2.10
CA GLU A 210 -5.56 -2.85 -2.02
C GLU A 210 -5.21 -3.77 -0.85
N VAL A 211 -6.02 -3.74 0.20
CA VAL A 211 -5.86 -4.57 1.41
C VAL A 211 -6.78 -5.78 1.31
N ALA A 212 -6.21 -6.96 1.15
CA ALA A 212 -6.93 -8.22 1.22
C ALA A 212 -7.03 -8.67 2.69
N LEU A 213 -8.25 -8.96 3.13
CA LEU A 213 -8.57 -9.40 4.48
C LEU A 213 -8.72 -10.93 4.52
N SER A 214 -8.63 -11.53 5.72
CA SER A 214 -8.84 -12.98 5.93
C SER A 214 -10.23 -13.48 5.52
N SER A 215 -11.21 -12.58 5.44
CA SER A 215 -12.55 -12.84 4.90
C SER A 215 -12.60 -13.00 3.37
N GLY A 216 -11.50 -12.75 2.66
CA GLY A 216 -11.44 -12.70 1.20
C GLY A 216 -11.87 -11.34 0.61
N MET A 217 -12.31 -10.40 1.45
CA MET A 217 -12.65 -9.05 1.00
C MET A 217 -11.40 -8.23 0.65
N VAL A 218 -11.53 -7.36 -0.35
CA VAL A 218 -10.48 -6.42 -0.75
C VAL A 218 -10.98 -4.99 -0.52
N GLN A 219 -10.24 -4.22 0.26
CA GLN A 219 -10.49 -2.81 0.51
C GLN A 219 -9.46 -1.93 -0.21
N SER A 220 -9.93 -0.91 -0.92
CA SER A 220 -9.04 0.07 -1.54
C SER A 220 -8.91 1.31 -0.66
N GLN A 221 -7.68 1.75 -0.42
CA GLN A 221 -7.35 2.94 0.35
C GLN A 221 -6.39 3.83 -0.43
N THR A 222 -6.68 5.12 -0.51
CA THR A 222 -5.73 6.09 -1.07
C THR A 222 -4.62 6.35 -0.05
N LEU A 223 -3.36 6.34 -0.49
CA LEU A 223 -2.25 6.67 0.40
C LEU A 223 -2.25 8.18 0.69
N GLN A 224 -1.78 8.54 1.89
CA GLN A 224 -1.72 9.94 2.29
C GLN A 224 -0.41 10.57 1.79
N PRO A 225 -0.42 11.81 1.28
CA PRO A 225 0.81 12.54 0.98
C PRO A 225 1.71 12.60 2.21
N SER A 226 3.00 12.34 2.02
CA SER A 226 4.01 12.35 3.07
C SER A 226 5.24 13.12 2.64
N ALA A 227 6.02 13.59 3.61
CA ALA A 227 7.33 14.15 3.32
C ALA A 227 8.30 13.01 2.95
N GLY A 228 9.06 13.22 1.88
CA GLY A 228 10.17 12.34 1.54
C GLY A 228 11.23 12.27 2.63
N PRO A 229 12.13 11.29 2.55
CA PRO A 229 13.25 11.20 3.46
C PRO A 229 14.06 12.50 3.44
N MET A 230 14.60 12.88 4.60
CA MET A 230 15.44 14.06 4.67
C MET A 230 16.68 13.83 3.81
N SER A 231 16.82 14.60 2.73
CA SER A 231 18.00 14.48 1.88
C SER A 231 19.26 14.73 2.73
N PRO A 232 20.22 13.78 2.75
CA PRO A 232 21.45 13.96 3.50
C PRO A 232 22.16 15.26 3.11
N ARG A 233 22.89 15.89 4.03
CA ARG A 233 23.62 17.12 3.68
C ARG A 233 24.74 16.80 2.69
N TRP A 234 25.01 17.74 1.78
CA TRP A 234 26.23 17.72 0.96
C TRP A 234 27.47 17.68 1.84
N ARG A 235 28.38 16.76 1.54
CA ARG A 235 29.64 16.55 2.25
C ARG A 235 30.80 16.85 1.29
N PRO A 236 31.86 17.52 1.75
CA PRO A 236 33.02 17.78 0.90
C PRO A 236 33.75 16.49 0.55
N MET A 237 34.34 16.45 -0.65
CA MET A 237 35.33 15.44 -1.04
C MET A 237 36.74 16.06 -1.00
N THR A 238 37.75 15.22 -0.92
CA THR A 238 39.16 15.63 -0.95
C THR A 238 39.56 16.19 -2.32
N ALA A 239 40.68 16.91 -2.38
CA ALA A 239 41.22 17.43 -3.65
C ALA A 239 41.65 16.30 -4.61
N ALA A 240 42.10 15.15 -4.08
CA ALA A 240 42.42 13.98 -4.89
C ALA A 240 41.17 13.41 -5.57
N GLU A 241 40.08 13.26 -4.80
CA GLU A 241 38.79 12.81 -5.32
C GLU A 241 38.20 13.78 -6.33
N HIS A 242 38.33 15.10 -6.10
CA HIS A 242 37.95 16.13 -7.09
C HIS A 242 38.66 15.94 -8.43
N SER A 243 39.98 15.67 -8.41
CA SER A 243 40.76 15.41 -9.62
C SER A 243 40.31 14.14 -10.34
N ILE A 244 40.06 13.05 -9.59
CA ILE A 244 39.57 11.77 -10.13
C ILE A 244 38.21 11.96 -10.81
N ILE A 245 37.25 12.53 -10.09
CA ILE A 245 35.89 12.77 -10.58
C ILE A 245 35.91 13.72 -11.79
N GLY A 246 36.76 14.75 -11.76
CA GLY A 246 36.94 15.66 -12.88
C GLY A 246 37.52 14.99 -14.13
N GLN A 247 38.35 13.96 -13.97
CA GLN A 247 38.85 13.16 -15.10
C GLN A 247 37.78 12.20 -15.63
N TRP A 248 37.07 11.47 -14.76
CA TRP A 248 35.92 10.65 -15.17
C TRP A 248 34.87 11.44 -15.94
N ALA A 249 34.52 12.62 -15.44
CA ALA A 249 33.56 13.51 -16.09
C ALA A 249 33.98 13.97 -17.49
N ARG A 250 35.28 14.10 -17.77
CA ARG A 250 35.82 14.57 -19.05
C ARG A 250 36.14 13.45 -20.03
N ASN A 251 36.72 12.36 -19.53
CA ASN A 251 37.38 11.35 -20.33
C ASN A 251 36.68 9.98 -20.27
N GLY A 252 35.74 9.79 -19.34
CA GLY A 252 35.16 8.47 -19.05
C GLY A 252 36.07 7.54 -18.26
N SER A 253 37.34 7.91 -18.05
CA SER A 253 38.32 7.16 -17.27
C SER A 253 39.34 8.09 -16.60
N VAL A 254 40.11 7.55 -15.65
CA VAL A 254 41.22 8.22 -14.96
C VAL A 254 42.47 7.34 -15.05
N THR A 255 43.63 7.96 -15.25
CA THR A 255 44.93 7.26 -15.14
C THR A 255 45.56 7.60 -13.80
N LEU A 256 45.81 6.57 -12.99
CA LEU A 256 46.44 6.69 -11.67
C LEU A 256 47.96 6.92 -11.81
N PRO A 257 48.66 7.40 -10.76
CA PRO A 257 50.10 7.69 -10.82
C PRO A 257 50.98 6.49 -11.19
N ASP A 258 50.53 5.26 -10.95
CA ASP A 258 51.21 4.02 -11.32
C ASP A 258 50.97 3.60 -12.78
N GLY A 259 50.18 4.37 -13.54
CA GLY A 259 49.80 4.10 -14.92
C GLY A 259 48.52 3.27 -15.08
N THR A 260 47.89 2.82 -13.98
CA THR A 260 46.65 2.05 -14.03
C THR A 260 45.51 2.92 -14.54
N GLN A 261 44.76 2.43 -15.55
CA GLN A 261 43.56 3.08 -16.04
C GLN A 261 42.34 2.53 -15.30
N VAL A 262 41.46 3.43 -14.83
CA VAL A 262 40.24 3.11 -14.11
C VAL A 262 39.06 3.78 -14.79
N GLU A 263 38.04 2.99 -15.13
CA GLU A 263 36.82 3.47 -15.80
C GLU A 263 35.92 4.23 -14.82
N ALA A 264 35.10 5.14 -15.36
CA ALA A 264 34.19 5.95 -14.56
C ALA A 264 33.22 5.05 -13.75
N GLY A 265 33.12 5.33 -12.45
CA GLY A 265 32.25 4.60 -11.53
C GLY A 265 32.88 3.36 -10.90
N GLN A 266 34.11 3.02 -11.25
CA GLN A 266 34.93 2.12 -10.45
C GLN A 266 35.52 2.92 -9.28
N TRP A 267 34.94 2.82 -8.09
CA TRP A 267 35.40 3.52 -6.89
C TRP A 267 36.26 2.64 -5.96
N GLU A 268 36.35 1.34 -6.27
CA GLU A 268 37.28 0.39 -5.68
C GLU A 268 38.24 -0.14 -6.75
N LEU A 269 39.52 -0.33 -6.41
CA LEU A 269 40.54 -0.93 -7.27
C LEU A 269 41.25 -2.08 -6.53
N ALA A 270 41.47 -3.20 -7.22
CA ALA A 270 42.33 -4.26 -6.70
C ALA A 270 43.81 -3.88 -6.88
N HIS A 271 44.56 -3.74 -5.78
CA HIS A 271 45.99 -3.47 -5.75
C HIS A 271 46.68 -4.40 -4.74
N ASP A 272 47.69 -5.17 -5.17
CA ASP A 272 48.42 -6.14 -4.35
C ASP A 272 47.52 -7.11 -3.54
N GLY A 273 46.44 -7.57 -4.15
CA GLY A 273 45.48 -8.50 -3.53
C GLY A 273 44.57 -7.85 -2.47
N LYS A 274 44.57 -6.51 -2.35
CA LYS A 274 43.68 -5.74 -1.49
C LYS A 274 42.78 -4.83 -2.32
N SER A 275 41.53 -4.63 -1.89
CA SER A 275 40.68 -3.57 -2.44
C SER A 275 41.09 -2.23 -1.83
N VAL A 276 41.40 -1.26 -2.69
CA VAL A 276 41.76 0.12 -2.34
C VAL A 276 40.63 1.03 -2.81
N LEU A 277 40.13 1.88 -1.91
CA LEU A 277 39.09 2.84 -2.22
C LEU A 277 39.71 4.06 -2.93
N LEU A 278 39.24 4.37 -4.13
CA LEU A 278 39.63 5.57 -4.87
C LEU A 278 38.89 6.81 -4.37
N LEU A 279 37.68 6.62 -3.83
CA LEU A 279 36.86 7.65 -3.23
C LEU A 279 36.65 7.36 -1.74
N GLU A 280 37.67 7.63 -0.92
CA GLU A 280 37.64 7.41 0.54
C GLU A 280 36.45 8.08 1.24
N SER A 281 36.01 9.24 0.75
CA SER A 281 34.85 9.97 1.27
C SER A 281 33.56 9.13 1.22
N LEU A 282 33.51 8.11 0.35
CA LEU A 282 32.36 7.22 0.16
C LEU A 282 32.42 5.94 1.00
N GLN A 283 33.49 5.72 1.78
CA GLN A 283 33.68 4.48 2.55
C GLN A 283 32.54 4.17 3.53
N SER A 284 31.90 5.20 4.09
CA SER A 284 30.83 5.06 5.09
C SER A 284 29.44 4.85 4.49
N GLN A 285 29.34 4.73 3.17
CA GLN A 285 28.05 4.69 2.49
C GLN A 285 27.56 3.25 2.27
N THR A 286 26.24 3.08 2.24
CA THR A 286 25.61 1.77 2.08
C THR A 286 25.80 1.26 0.65
N ARG A 287 26.31 0.04 0.50
CA ARG A 287 26.40 -0.64 -0.82
C ARG A 287 25.00 -0.84 -1.41
N GLY A 288 24.89 -0.71 -2.73
CA GLY A 288 23.60 -0.80 -3.45
C GLY A 288 22.75 0.47 -3.35
N SER A 289 23.35 1.60 -2.96
CA SER A 289 22.69 2.92 -2.97
C SER A 289 23.35 3.85 -3.97
N PHE A 290 22.67 4.95 -4.31
CA PHE A 290 23.25 5.99 -5.16
C PHE A 290 23.85 7.12 -4.32
N VAL A 291 24.79 7.82 -4.94
CA VAL A 291 25.35 9.07 -4.45
C VAL A 291 25.26 10.10 -5.56
N ARG A 292 24.75 11.28 -5.22
CA ARG A 292 24.85 12.47 -6.06
C ARG A 292 26.19 13.13 -5.80
N ILE A 293 26.95 13.37 -6.85
CA ILE A 293 28.23 14.06 -6.82
C ILE A 293 28.04 15.37 -7.54
N GLN A 294 28.40 16.48 -6.91
CA GLN A 294 28.49 17.78 -7.54
C GLN A 294 29.96 18.16 -7.71
N LEU A 295 30.31 18.50 -8.94
CA LEU A 295 31.62 18.94 -9.37
C LEU A 295 31.56 20.41 -9.75
N ASP A 296 32.15 21.26 -8.91
CA ASP A 296 32.35 22.67 -9.21
C ASP A 296 33.82 22.91 -9.63
N THR A 297 34.13 24.14 -10.06
CA THR A 297 35.48 24.52 -10.53
C THR A 297 36.57 24.23 -9.50
N PHE A 298 36.25 24.33 -8.21
CA PHE A 298 37.25 24.30 -7.13
C PHE A 298 37.11 23.13 -6.17
N ALA A 299 35.97 22.43 -6.17
CA ALA A 299 35.72 21.36 -5.21
C ALA A 299 34.70 20.36 -5.74
N ALA A 300 34.81 19.12 -5.26
CA ALA A 300 33.78 18.11 -5.39
C ALA A 300 33.08 17.93 -4.04
N ARG A 301 31.79 17.66 -4.08
CA ARG A 301 30.98 17.32 -2.92
C ARG A 301 30.04 16.21 -3.27
N PHE A 302 29.63 15.42 -2.28
CA PHE A 302 28.74 14.30 -2.48
C PHE A 302 27.56 14.35 -1.51
N GLN A 303 26.47 13.72 -1.91
CA GLN A 303 25.24 13.58 -1.14
C GLN A 303 24.72 12.15 -1.37
N PRO A 304 24.73 11.28 -0.35
CA PRO A 304 24.13 9.96 -0.49
C PRO A 304 22.62 10.06 -0.69
N THR A 305 22.07 9.08 -1.39
CA THR A 305 20.62 8.91 -1.54
C THR A 305 20.18 7.73 -0.69
N GLU A 306 19.06 7.90 0.02
CA GLU A 306 18.39 6.79 0.71
C GLU A 306 17.51 5.98 -0.24
N SER A 307 17.34 6.48 -1.47
CA SER A 307 16.56 5.86 -2.53
C SER A 307 17.42 4.89 -3.36
N PRO A 308 16.88 3.68 -3.70
CA PRO A 308 17.48 2.75 -4.66
C PRO A 308 17.28 3.18 -6.12
N ALA A 309 16.88 4.43 -6.36
CA ALA A 309 16.65 5.01 -7.68
C ALA A 309 17.26 6.41 -7.78
N ILE A 310 17.60 6.83 -8.99
CA ILE A 310 18.08 8.18 -9.27
C ILE A 310 17.59 8.66 -10.63
N ILE A 311 17.21 9.93 -10.69
CA ILE A 311 16.69 10.57 -11.90
C ILE A 311 17.86 11.02 -12.78
N VAL A 312 17.87 10.58 -14.04
CA VAL A 312 18.96 10.77 -15.01
C VAL A 312 18.43 11.46 -16.26
N GLY A 313 18.05 12.74 -16.12
CA GLY A 313 17.46 13.54 -17.19
C GLY A 313 15.98 13.83 -16.94
N ASP A 314 15.28 14.26 -17.98
CA ASP A 314 13.87 14.69 -17.87
C ASP A 314 12.88 13.51 -17.93
N ASP A 315 13.28 12.40 -18.53
CA ASP A 315 12.45 11.24 -18.87
C ASP A 315 13.12 9.91 -18.53
N ARG A 316 14.18 9.91 -17.73
CA ARG A 316 14.97 8.71 -17.44
C ARG A 316 15.27 8.54 -15.97
N ILE A 317 15.26 7.29 -15.54
CA ILE A 317 15.67 6.87 -14.20
C ILE A 317 16.57 5.67 -14.28
N VAL A 318 17.46 5.58 -13.29
CA VAL A 318 18.32 4.43 -13.07
C VAL A 318 17.98 3.86 -11.70
N ILE A 319 17.77 2.55 -11.66
CA ILE A 319 17.35 1.82 -10.46
C ILE A 319 18.34 0.70 -10.20
N TRP A 320 18.71 0.53 -8.93
CA TRP A 320 19.45 -0.64 -8.49
C TRP A 320 18.47 -1.78 -8.22
N ASN A 321 18.55 -2.85 -9.01
CA ASN A 321 17.75 -4.06 -8.81
C ASN A 321 18.54 -5.07 -7.95
N PRO A 322 18.21 -5.24 -6.66
CA PRO A 322 18.95 -6.12 -5.77
C PRO A 322 18.80 -7.61 -6.12
N HIS A 323 17.70 -8.02 -6.77
CA HIS A 323 17.49 -9.41 -7.17
C HIS A 323 18.34 -9.80 -8.37
N ALA A 324 18.47 -8.89 -9.34
CA ALA A 324 19.31 -9.08 -10.52
C ALA A 324 20.78 -8.70 -10.26
N PHE A 325 21.09 -8.06 -9.13
CA PHE A 325 22.37 -7.43 -8.84
C PHE A 325 22.86 -6.53 -9.99
N ALA A 326 21.92 -5.79 -10.61
CA ALA A 326 22.16 -5.04 -11.83
C ALA A 326 21.52 -3.65 -11.79
N LEU A 327 22.09 -2.73 -12.57
CA LEU A 327 21.49 -1.43 -12.87
C LEU A 327 20.47 -1.59 -13.99
N GLU A 328 19.27 -1.09 -13.77
CA GLU A 328 18.22 -1.05 -14.78
C GLU A 328 17.87 0.40 -15.09
N THR A 329 17.82 0.72 -16.39
CA THR A 329 17.44 2.06 -16.86
C THR A 329 16.05 2.02 -17.42
N TYR A 330 15.24 3.02 -17.07
CA TYR A 330 13.89 3.17 -17.58
C TYR A 330 13.74 4.54 -18.22
N ALA A 331 13.07 4.56 -19.38
CA ALA A 331 12.68 5.78 -20.07
C ALA A 331 11.16 5.94 -20.04
N TYR A 332 10.69 7.15 -19.77
CA TYR A 332 9.28 7.49 -19.79
C TYR A 332 8.85 7.80 -21.22
N ARG A 333 7.94 6.98 -21.74
CA ARG A 333 7.30 7.14 -23.05
C ARG A 333 6.06 7.99 -22.89
N ARG A 334 6.12 9.24 -23.38
CA ARG A 334 4.99 10.18 -23.30
C ARG A 334 3.79 9.77 -24.16
N ASP A 335 4.03 9.04 -25.24
CA ASP A 335 3.01 8.54 -26.16
C ASP A 335 2.16 7.42 -25.55
N THR A 336 2.79 6.53 -24.78
CA THR A 336 2.10 5.44 -24.07
C THR A 336 1.84 5.75 -22.59
N GLN A 337 2.33 6.89 -22.10
CA GLN A 337 2.32 7.30 -20.70
C GLN A 337 2.90 6.25 -19.74
N SER A 338 3.91 5.51 -20.20
CA SER A 338 4.47 4.36 -19.48
C SER A 338 5.99 4.42 -19.36
N TRP A 339 6.52 3.75 -18.34
CA TRP A 339 7.96 3.54 -18.21
C TRP A 339 8.38 2.26 -18.92
N GLU A 340 9.39 2.34 -19.77
CA GLU A 340 9.94 1.21 -20.51
C GLU A 340 11.39 0.97 -20.13
N LYS A 341 11.74 -0.29 -19.89
CA LYS A 341 13.13 -0.70 -19.64
C LYS A 341 13.97 -0.47 -20.89
N GLU A 342 15.04 0.31 -20.78
CA GLU A 342 16.06 0.41 -21.82
C GLU A 342 16.99 -0.82 -21.74
N SER A 343 17.33 -1.39 -22.89
CA SER A 343 18.11 -2.64 -23.00
C SER A 343 19.60 -2.49 -22.71
N ALA A 344 20.09 -1.29 -22.42
CA ALA A 344 21.50 -1.02 -22.16
C ALA A 344 21.79 -1.02 -20.65
N GLU A 345 22.83 -1.75 -20.24
CA GLU A 345 23.44 -1.54 -18.93
C GLU A 345 24.00 -0.12 -18.87
N GLN A 346 23.62 0.65 -17.84
CA GLN A 346 24.22 1.94 -17.60
C GLN A 346 25.54 1.81 -16.84
N PRO A 347 26.51 2.71 -17.10
CA PRO A 347 27.71 2.78 -16.28
C PRO A 347 27.34 3.08 -14.83
N ARG A 348 28.19 2.70 -13.87
CA ARG A 348 27.95 3.03 -12.45
C ARG A 348 28.04 4.52 -12.17
N PHE A 349 28.70 5.29 -13.04
CA PHE A 349 28.83 6.74 -12.96
C PHE A 349 28.24 7.41 -14.21
N PHE A 350 27.29 8.32 -14.03
CA PHE A 350 26.53 8.94 -15.12
C PHE A 350 26.16 10.40 -14.82
N PRO A 351 25.93 11.24 -15.84
CA PRO A 351 25.53 12.63 -15.63
C PRO A 351 24.11 12.76 -15.08
N LEU A 352 23.85 13.77 -14.25
CA LEU A 352 22.52 14.12 -13.76
C LEU A 352 21.94 15.31 -14.54
N PRO A 353 20.62 15.57 -14.48
CA PRO A 353 20.00 16.67 -15.22
C PRO A 353 20.57 18.05 -14.85
N THR A 354 21.09 18.20 -13.62
CA THR A 354 21.75 19.42 -13.19
C THR A 354 23.19 19.49 -13.69
N ARG A 355 23.53 20.58 -14.38
CA ARG A 355 24.89 20.81 -14.89
C ARG A 355 25.91 20.71 -13.75
N GLY A 356 26.95 19.90 -13.98
CA GLY A 356 28.02 19.66 -13.01
C GLY A 356 27.65 18.66 -11.91
N GLN A 357 26.50 17.98 -12.00
CA GLN A 357 26.15 16.88 -11.11
C GLN A 357 26.19 15.52 -11.82
N TYR A 358 26.52 14.48 -11.06
CA TYR A 358 26.70 13.11 -11.51
C TYR A 358 26.12 12.14 -10.48
N GLY A 359 25.59 11.00 -10.93
CA GLY A 359 25.17 9.89 -10.09
C GLY A 359 26.25 8.83 -10.04
N LEU A 360 26.43 8.19 -8.90
CA LEU A 360 27.32 7.05 -8.68
C LEU A 360 26.59 5.95 -7.92
N LEU A 361 26.59 4.72 -8.41
CA LEU A 361 26.18 3.53 -7.64
C LEU A 361 27.34 3.02 -6.79
N LEU A 362 27.08 2.76 -5.50
CA LEU A 362 28.04 2.24 -4.52
C LEU A 362 28.12 0.73 -4.45
#